data_AF-A0A350M1X6-F1
#
_entry.id   AF-A0A350M1X6-F1
#
_cell.length_a   1.000
_cell.length_b   1.000
_cell.length_c   1.000
_cell.angle_alpha   90.00
_cell.angle_beta   90.00
_cell.angle_gamma   90.00
#
_symmetry.space_group_name_H-M   'P 1'
#
loop_
_entity.id
_entity.type
_entity.pdbx_description
1 polymer ?
#
loop_
_entity_poly.entity_id
_entity_poly.type
_entity_poly.pdbx_seq_one_letter_code
_entity_poly.pdbx_strand_id
1 'polypeptide(L)' 'MQKIEHLGIAVKNLKSANEVFRKILGKAHYKVEEVEREGVSTSFFTLGDS' A
#
# COMPACT_ATOMS: atom_id res chain seq x y z
N MET A 1 18.96 -16.16 1.69
CA MET A 1 18.88 -14.99 0.79
C MET A 1 17.83 -14.06 1.38
N GLN A 2 18.14 -12.79 1.66
CA GLN A 2 17.17 -11.87 2.27
C GLN A 2 16.24 -11.33 1.19
N LYS A 3 14.93 -11.49 1.37
CA LYS A 3 13.88 -10.94 0.49
C LYS A 3 13.26 -9.72 1.15
N ILE A 4 12.79 -8.77 0.35
CA ILE A 4 12.02 -7.64 0.85
C ILE A 4 10.58 -8.09 0.97
N GLU A 5 10.06 -8.12 2.21
CA GLU A 5 8.67 -8.51 2.47
C GLU A 5 7.68 -7.45 1.97
N HIS A 6 7.93 -6.16 2.24
CA HIS A 6 7.11 -5.06 1.77
C HIS A 6 7.84 -3.72 1.77
N LEU A 7 7.31 -2.74 1.04
CA LEU A 7 7.74 -1.34 1.04
C LEU A 7 6.59 -0.46 1.53
N GLY A 8 6.80 0.24 2.65
CA GLY A 8 5.87 1.26 3.14
C GLY A 8 6.16 2.62 2.49
N ILE A 9 5.11 3.31 2.03
CA ILE A 9 5.21 4.67 1.47
C ILE A 9 4.25 5.58 2.24
N ALA A 10 4.79 6.53 2.98
CA ALA A 10 3.97 7.55 3.65
C ALA A 10 3.40 8.52 2.61
N VAL A 11 2.09 8.77 2.68
CA VAL A 11 1.38 9.63 1.74
C VAL A 11 0.52 10.65 2.48
N LYS A 12 0.37 11.84 1.91
CA LYS A 12 -0.44 12.91 2.49
C LYS A 12 -1.94 12.59 2.49
N ASN A 13 -2.42 11.87 1.47
CA ASN A 13 -3.83 11.48 1.34
C ASN A 13 -3.93 10.08 0.73
N LEU A 14 -4.50 9.15 1.49
CA LEU A 14 -4.62 7.74 1.08
C LEU A 14 -5.50 7.55 -0.16
N LYS A 15 -6.59 8.32 -0.29
CA LYS A 15 -7.53 8.21 -1.42
C LYS A 15 -6.85 8.62 -2.74
N SER A 16 -6.19 9.78 -2.74
CA SER A 16 -5.46 10.26 -3.93
C SER A 16 -4.28 9.35 -4.29
N ALA A 17 -3.54 8.87 -3.28
CA ALA A 17 -2.46 7.93 -3.49
C ALA A 17 -2.96 6.61 -4.11
N ASN A 18 -4.08 6.06 -3.63
CA ASN A 18 -4.68 4.84 -4.16
C ASN A 18 -5.02 4.97 -5.65
N GLU A 19 -5.53 6.11 -6.10
CA GLU A 19 -5.81 6.34 -7.52
C GLU A 19 -4.53 6.37 -8.36
N VAL A 20 -3.48 7.02 -7.87
CA VAL A 20 -2.18 7.10 -8.54
C VAL A 20 -1.54 5.71 -8.63
N PHE A 21 -1.43 5.01 -7.50
CA PHE A 21 -0.83 3.67 -7.45
C PHE A 21 -1.63 2.67 -8.27
N ARG A 22 -2.97 2.75 -8.29
CA ARG A 22 -3.79 1.92 -9.19
C ARG A 22 -3.45 2.12 -10.65
N LYS A 23 -3.22 3.36 -11.09
CA LYS A 23 -2.87 3.68 -12.49
C LYS A 23 -1.45 3.19 -12.83
N ILE A 24 -0.49 3.36 -11.91
CA ILE A 24 0.91 2.98 -12.12
C ILE A 24 1.08 1.45 -12.09
N LEU A 25 0.48 0.79 -11.10
CA LEU A 25 0.67 -0.65 -10.85
C LEU A 25 -0.31 -1.51 -11.67
N GLY A 26 -1.33 -0.90 -12.30
CA GLY A 26 -2.39 -1.60 -13.04
C GLY A 26 -3.30 -2.45 -12.15
N LYS A 27 -3.19 -2.36 -10.83
CA LYS A 27 -3.95 -3.13 -9.84
C LYS A 27 -4.49 -2.21 -8.76
N ALA A 28 -5.72 -2.45 -8.33
CA ALA A 28 -6.26 -1.76 -7.14
C ALA A 28 -5.62 -2.34 -5.86
N HIS A 29 -5.66 -1.55 -4.78
CA HIS A 29 -5.35 -2.08 -3.46
C HIS A 29 -6.36 -3.19 -3.11
N TYR A 30 -5.89 -4.24 -2.43
CA TYR A 30 -6.74 -5.36 -2.05
C TYR A 30 -7.30 -5.23 -0.62
N LYS A 31 -6.67 -4.40 0.21
CA LYS A 31 -7.07 -4.16 1.60
C LYS A 31 -6.77 -2.73 1.97
N VAL A 32 -7.66 -2.11 2.73
CA VAL A 32 -7.38 -0.90 3.51
C VAL A 32 -7.67 -1.26 4.96
N GLU A 33 -6.73 -0.95 5.84
CA GLU A 33 -6.85 -1.23 7.27
C GLU A 33 -6.42 -0.02 8.08
N GLU A 34 -7.18 0.28 9.12
CA GLU A 34 -6.77 1.21 10.15
C GLU A 34 -5.96 0.43 11.20
N VAL A 35 -4.70 0.81 11.37
CA VAL A 35 -3.80 0.22 12.33
C VAL A 35 -3.80 1.14 13.55
N GLU A 36 -4.79 0.95 14.44
CA GLU A 36 -5.05 1.84 15.59
C GLU A 36 -3.80 2.05 16.46
N ARG A 37 -3.03 0.98 16.71
CA ARG A 37 -1.78 1.04 17.49
C ARG A 37 -0.73 1.98 16.91
N GLU A 38 -0.72 2.14 15.59
CA GLU A 38 0.19 3.03 14.87
C GLU A 38 -0.48 4.36 14.49
N GLY A 39 -1.80 4.50 14.69
CA GLY A 39 -2.58 5.69 14.33
C GLY A 39 -2.62 5.99 12.84
N VAL A 40 -2.50 4.97 11.97
CA VAL A 40 -2.47 5.16 10.51
C VAL A 40 -3.47 4.28 9.77
N SER A 41 -3.98 4.77 8.64
CA SER A 41 -4.71 3.96 7.67
C SER A 41 -3.78 3.55 6.54
N THR A 42 -3.66 2.24 6.30
CA THR A 42 -2.74 1.66 5.31
C THR A 42 -3.50 0.95 4.20
N SER A 43 -3.13 1.22 2.95
CA SER A 43 -3.62 0.51 1.76
C SER A 43 -2.57 -0.48 1.26
N PHE A 44 -2.97 -1.74 1.06
CA PHE A 44 -2.07 -2.80 0.64
C PHE A 44 -2.23 -3.12 -0.85
N PHE A 45 -1.10 -3.21 -1.55
CA PHE A 45 -1.03 -3.61 -2.95
C PHE A 45 -0.18 -4.88 -3.07
N THR A 46 -0.64 -5.86 -3.86
CA THR A 46 0.12 -7.09 -4.14
C THR A 46 0.78 -6.98 -5.50
N LEU A 47 2.11 -6.95 -5.51
CA LEU A 47 2.93 -6.87 -6.72
C LEU A 47 3.45 -8.22 -7.22
N GLY A 48 3.20 -9.30 -6.47
CA GLY A 48 3.70 -10.65 -6.75
C GLY A 48 4.87 -11.03 -5.85
N ASP A 49 5.39 -12.24 -6.01
CA ASP A 49 6.49 -12.76 -5.22
C ASP A 49 7.84 -12.25 -5.76
N SER A 50 8.71 -11.73 -4.88
CA SER A 50 10.13 -11.45 -5.13
C SER A 50 11.00 -12.30 -4.22
#